data_AF-A0A117SCR9-F1
#
_entry.id   AF-A0A117SCR9-F1
#
_cell.length_a   1.000
_cell.length_b   1.000
_cell.length_c   1.000
_cell.angle_alpha   90.00
_cell.angle_beta   90.00
_cell.angle_gamma   90.00
#
_symmetry.space_group_name_H-M   'P 1'
#
loop_
_entity.id
_entity.type
_entity.pdbx_description
1 polymer ?
#
loop_
_entity_poly.entity_id
_entity_poly.type
_entity_poly.pdbx_seq_one_letter_code
_entity_poly.pdbx_strand_id
1 'polypeptide(L)'
;MLKHFLIVLSLVFAFAGPASAHSDHKIIMGPNGGHIVDAGGGAQHWELAAAGGDLILFVTDSEEKPVDTAGGSAEGKVLVGGKTLDVTFAPAGGNTMKASGEFVAAKGMKVIVKTNGVGGKSFQARLTPMK
;
A
#
# COMPACT_ATOMS: atom_id res chain seq x y z
N MET A 1 32.09 -31.94 -37.34
CA MET A 1 32.96 -30.76 -37.48
C MET A 1 32.18 -29.68 -38.24
N LEU A 2 31.75 -28.65 -37.49
CA LEU A 2 31.52 -27.22 -37.81
C LEU A 2 31.11 -26.72 -39.21
N LYS A 3 30.26 -25.66 -39.16
CA LYS A 3 30.01 -24.55 -40.12
C LYS A 3 28.90 -24.84 -41.15
N HIS A 4 27.85 -24.05 -41.34
CA HIS A 4 27.79 -22.59 -41.61
C HIS A 4 26.36 -22.08 -41.30
N PHE A 5 26.17 -21.02 -40.52
CA PHE A 5 26.10 -19.60 -40.94
C PHE A 5 24.84 -19.23 -41.75
N LEU A 6 23.85 -18.58 -41.13
CA LEU A 6 23.13 -17.44 -41.73
C LEU A 6 22.23 -16.71 -40.70
N ILE A 7 22.58 -15.44 -40.52
CA ILE A 7 21.88 -14.33 -39.85
C ILE A 7 20.61 -13.97 -40.65
N VAL A 8 19.50 -13.57 -40.00
CA VAL A 8 18.75 -12.32 -40.30
C VAL A 8 17.76 -11.98 -39.16
N LEU A 9 17.85 -10.71 -38.79
CA LEU A 9 17.10 -9.84 -37.90
C LEU A 9 15.57 -9.82 -38.12
N SER A 10 14.79 -9.77 -37.04
CA SER A 10 13.46 -9.16 -37.05
C SER A 10 13.19 -8.45 -35.73
N LEU A 11 13.18 -7.13 -35.83
CA LEU A 11 12.97 -6.14 -34.79
C LEU A 11 11.50 -6.16 -34.35
N VAL A 12 11.20 -6.68 -33.15
CA VAL A 12 9.87 -6.53 -32.54
C VAL A 12 9.88 -5.26 -31.71
N PHE A 13 9.40 -4.16 -32.30
CA PHE A 13 9.03 -2.95 -31.57
C PHE A 13 7.75 -3.26 -30.78
N ALA A 14 7.90 -3.63 -29.50
CA ALA A 14 6.77 -3.67 -28.59
C ALA A 14 6.37 -2.22 -28.27
N PHE A 15 5.25 -1.80 -28.84
CA PHE A 15 4.62 -0.52 -28.54
C PHE A 15 4.15 -0.55 -27.08
N ALA A 16 4.98 -0.07 -26.15
CA ALA A 16 4.55 0.23 -24.79
C ALA A 16 3.67 1.49 -24.86
N GLY A 17 2.37 1.28 -25.05
CA GLY A 17 1.39 2.36 -24.91
C GLY A 17 1.52 3.00 -23.52
N PRO A 18 1.32 4.33 -23.39
CA PRO A 18 1.34 4.96 -22.08
C PRO A 18 0.21 4.37 -21.23
N ALA A 19 0.57 3.60 -20.20
CA ALA A 19 -0.33 3.24 -19.13
C ALA A 19 -0.57 4.51 -18.30
N SER A 20 -1.52 5.32 -18.74
CA SER A 20 -1.92 6.52 -18.01
C SER A 20 -2.82 6.10 -16.86
N ALA A 21 -2.20 5.81 -15.71
CA ALA A 21 -2.91 5.64 -14.45
C ALA A 21 -3.38 7.03 -13.94
N HIS A 22 -4.39 7.62 -14.58
CA HIS A 22 -5.07 8.79 -14.06
C HIS A 22 -5.89 8.38 -12.84
N SER A 23 -5.29 8.46 -11.67
CA SER A 23 -6.01 8.32 -10.41
C SER A 23 -6.46 9.70 -9.94
N ASP A 24 -7.49 10.26 -10.58
CA ASP A 24 -8.38 11.24 -9.94
C ASP A 24 -9.30 10.52 -8.95
N HIS A 25 -8.72 9.67 -8.11
CA HIS A 25 -9.47 8.95 -7.09
C HIS A 25 -9.98 9.99 -6.09
N LYS A 26 -11.29 10.21 -6.13
CA LYS A 26 -12.03 10.87 -5.06
C LYS A 26 -11.59 10.22 -3.75
N ILE A 27 -11.09 11.02 -2.82
CA ILE A 27 -10.67 10.55 -1.50
C ILE A 27 -11.91 9.99 -0.81
N ILE A 28 -11.91 8.68 -0.56
CA ILE A 28 -12.99 8.01 0.17
C ILE A 28 -12.54 7.90 1.62
N MET A 29 -13.26 8.56 2.51
CA MET A 29 -13.04 8.40 3.95
C MET A 29 -13.74 7.12 4.40
N GLY A 30 -13.02 6.29 5.15
CA GLY A 30 -13.54 5.08 5.73
C GLY A 30 -14.26 5.32 7.06
N PRO A 31 -14.89 4.27 7.59
CA PRO A 31 -15.67 4.34 8.83
C PRO A 31 -14.84 4.66 10.08
N ASN A 32 -13.51 4.50 10.04
CA ASN A 32 -12.61 4.80 11.15
C ASN A 32 -11.96 6.19 11.03
N GLY A 33 -12.44 7.03 10.09
CA GLY A 33 -11.96 8.40 9.87
C GLY A 33 -10.65 8.49 9.09
N GLY A 34 -10.17 7.37 8.54
CA GLY A 34 -9.01 7.30 7.69
C GLY A 34 -9.33 7.36 6.20
N HIS A 35 -8.30 7.45 5.35
CA HIS A 35 -8.47 7.34 3.90
C HIS A 35 -8.41 5.87 3.47
N ILE A 36 -9.36 5.44 2.65
CA ILE A 36 -9.39 4.12 2.02
C ILE A 36 -8.59 4.15 0.72
N VAL A 37 -7.79 3.10 0.47
CA VAL A 37 -7.11 2.87 -0.80
C VAL A 37 -7.26 1.42 -1.26
N ASP A 38 -7.25 1.22 -2.57
CA ASP A 38 -7.11 -0.10 -3.17
C ASP A 38 -5.67 -0.59 -3.06
N ALA A 39 -5.48 -1.75 -2.45
CA ALA A 39 -4.21 -2.43 -2.35
C ALA A 39 -4.20 -3.66 -3.28
N GLY A 40 -3.05 -3.90 -3.91
CA GLY A 40 -2.87 -5.10 -4.75
C GLY A 40 -3.76 -5.15 -5.99
N GLY A 41 -4.16 -4.00 -6.53
CA GLY A 41 -5.09 -3.92 -7.67
C GLY A 41 -6.54 -4.20 -7.30
N GLY A 42 -6.96 -3.79 -6.10
CA GLY A 42 -8.34 -3.99 -5.60
C GLY A 42 -8.58 -5.34 -4.94
N ALA A 43 -7.52 -6.11 -4.66
CA ALA A 43 -7.65 -7.38 -3.93
C ALA A 43 -7.97 -7.17 -2.44
N GLN A 44 -7.59 -6.02 -1.90
CA GLN A 44 -7.90 -5.57 -0.55
C GLN A 44 -8.18 -4.07 -0.57
N HIS A 45 -9.01 -3.59 0.35
CA HIS A 45 -9.17 -2.18 0.65
C HIS A 45 -8.55 -1.89 2.01
N TRP A 46 -7.74 -0.84 2.06
CA TRP A 46 -7.00 -0.46 3.26
C TRP A 46 -7.43 0.92 3.73
N GLU A 47 -7.87 1.01 4.98
CA GLU A 47 -8.08 2.28 5.66
C GLU A 47 -6.94 2.55 6.62
N LEU A 48 -6.39 3.76 6.63
CA LEU A 48 -5.41 4.17 7.63
C LEU A 48 -5.91 5.37 8.42
N ALA A 49 -6.06 5.18 9.73
CA ALA A 49 -6.31 6.24 10.69
C ALA A 49 -5.00 6.65 11.38
N ALA A 50 -4.85 7.95 11.65
CA ALA A 50 -3.66 8.51 12.30
C ALA A 50 -4.06 9.52 13.39
N ALA A 51 -3.47 9.41 14.57
CA ALA A 51 -3.69 10.34 15.67
C ALA A 51 -2.44 10.41 16.57
N GLY A 52 -1.94 11.61 16.86
CA GLY A 52 -0.69 11.75 17.60
C GLY A 52 0.47 11.03 16.90
N GLY A 53 1.18 10.16 17.62
CA GLY A 53 2.23 9.30 17.06
C GLY A 53 1.76 7.93 16.60
N ASP A 54 0.44 7.66 16.61
CA ASP A 54 -0.12 6.34 16.38
C ASP A 54 -0.78 6.22 14.99
N LEU A 55 -0.68 5.01 14.45
CA LEU A 55 -1.31 4.58 13.19
C LEU A 55 -2.09 3.30 13.41
N ILE A 56 -3.28 3.23 12.82
CA ILE A 56 -4.09 2.02 12.77
C ILE A 56 -4.46 1.74 11.31
N LEU A 57 -3.99 0.62 10.79
CA LEU A 57 -4.35 0.08 9.49
C LEU A 57 -5.51 -0.90 9.67
N PHE A 58 -6.60 -0.69 8.95
CA PHE A 58 -7.71 -1.63 8.83
C PHE A 58 -7.67 -2.27 7.46
N VAL A 59 -7.87 -3.59 7.40
CA VAL A 59 -7.77 -4.36 6.16
C VAL A 59 -9.11 -5.05 5.87
N THR A 60 -9.69 -4.77 4.70
CA THR A 60 -10.85 -5.49 4.18
C THR A 60 -10.53 -6.10 2.82
N ASP A 61 -11.32 -7.09 2.39
CA ASP A 61 -11.26 -7.62 1.04
C ASP A 61 -12.07 -6.76 0.06
N SER A 62 -12.13 -7.17 -1.21
CA SER A 62 -12.88 -6.45 -2.25
C SER A 62 -14.40 -6.41 -2.02
N GLU A 63 -14.93 -7.18 -1.08
CA GLU A 63 -16.34 -7.19 -0.67
C GLU A 63 -16.57 -6.50 0.68
N GLU A 64 -15.60 -5.73 1.17
CA GLU A 64 -15.60 -5.06 2.49
C GLU A 64 -15.66 -6.01 3.69
N LYS A 65 -15.29 -7.29 3.53
CA LYS A 65 -15.22 -8.24 4.64
C LYS A 65 -13.88 -8.07 5.37
N PRO A 66 -13.85 -8.13 6.72
CA PRO A 66 -12.62 -8.06 7.49
C PRO A 66 -11.64 -9.17 7.10
N VAL A 67 -10.39 -8.81 6.79
CA VAL A 67 -9.30 -9.77 6.55
C VAL A 67 -8.50 -9.94 7.84
N ASP A 68 -8.36 -11.16 8.34
CA ASP A 68 -7.54 -11.41 9.53
C ASP A 68 -6.07 -11.03 9.26
N THR A 69 -5.53 -10.24 10.19
CA THR A 69 -4.14 -9.76 10.15
C THR A 69 -3.20 -10.65 10.95
N ALA A 70 -3.72 -11.62 11.71
CA ALA A 70 -2.93 -12.57 12.47
C ALA A 70 -1.94 -13.33 11.55
N GLY A 71 -0.70 -13.51 12.02
CA GLY A 71 0.36 -14.16 11.25
C GLY A 71 0.98 -13.30 10.14
N GLY A 72 0.43 -12.12 9.85
CA GLY A 72 1.01 -11.14 8.96
C GLY A 72 1.90 -10.11 9.69
N SER A 73 2.65 -9.35 8.91
CA SER A 73 3.40 -8.17 9.39
C SER A 73 3.28 -7.02 8.39
N ALA A 74 3.64 -5.81 8.80
CA ALA A 74 3.75 -4.69 7.86
C ALA A 74 4.83 -3.69 8.27
N GLU A 75 5.38 -3.00 7.28
CA GLU A 75 6.33 -1.90 7.44
C GLU A 75 5.73 -0.63 6.87
N GLY A 76 6.02 0.51 7.49
CA GLY A 76 5.54 1.83 7.09
C GLY A 76 6.66 2.83 6.90
N LYS A 77 6.54 3.70 5.89
CA LYS A 77 7.29 4.96 5.78
C LYS A 77 6.34 6.13 5.96
N VAL A 78 6.50 6.86 7.06
CA VAL A 78 5.72 8.05 7.40
C VAL A 78 6.44 9.28 6.87
N LEU A 79 5.80 10.00 5.95
CA LEU A 79 6.27 11.28 5.42
C LEU A 79 5.41 12.39 6.01
N VAL A 80 5.99 13.22 6.89
CA VAL A 80 5.29 14.30 7.59
C VAL A 80 6.26 15.42 7.95
N GLY A 81 5.85 16.68 7.75
CA GLY A 81 6.68 17.84 8.07
C GLY A 81 8.05 17.86 7.38
N GLY A 82 8.15 17.30 6.17
CA GLY A 82 9.42 17.19 5.42
C GLY A 82 10.36 16.09 5.92
N LYS A 83 9.97 15.29 6.91
CA LYS A 83 10.73 14.15 7.41
C LYS A 83 10.16 12.84 6.89
N THR A 84 11.01 11.81 6.83
CA THR A 84 10.62 10.42 6.58
C THR A 84 11.04 9.59 7.78
N LEU A 85 10.11 8.81 8.34
CA LEU A 85 10.33 7.91 9.47
C LEU A 85 9.86 6.51 9.12
N ASP A 86 10.63 5.49 9.48
CA ASP A 86 10.19 4.10 9.37
C ASP A 86 9.42 3.69 10.64
N VAL A 87 8.35 2.92 10.46
CA VAL A 87 7.55 2.33 11.55
C VAL A 87 7.23 0.88 11.23
N THR A 88 7.05 0.06 12.28
CA THR A 88 6.66 -1.34 12.15
C THR A 88 5.23 -1.51 12.63
N PHE A 89 4.40 -2.13 11.81
CA PHE A 89 3.03 -2.49 12.15
C PHE A 89 2.98 -3.92 12.68
N ALA A 90 2.33 -4.09 13.82
CA ALA A 90 2.01 -5.39 14.40
C ALA A 90 0.50 -5.65 14.35
N PRO A 91 0.06 -6.90 14.14
CA PRO A 91 -1.34 -7.27 14.31
C PRO A 91 -1.87 -6.85 15.69
N ALA A 92 -3.03 -6.22 15.72
CA ALA A 92 -3.68 -5.72 16.94
C ALA A 92 -5.06 -6.37 17.18
N GLY A 93 -5.32 -7.50 16.51
CA GLY A 93 -6.55 -8.26 16.59
C GLY A 93 -7.48 -8.02 15.40
N GLY A 94 -8.19 -9.08 15.00
CA GLY A 94 -9.09 -9.06 13.84
C GLY A 94 -8.38 -8.54 12.60
N ASN A 95 -8.96 -7.52 11.97
CA ASN A 95 -8.44 -6.93 10.75
C ASN A 95 -7.56 -5.70 10.93
N THR A 96 -6.97 -5.54 12.12
CA THR A 96 -6.23 -4.33 12.47
C THR A 96 -4.73 -4.58 12.66
N MET A 97 -3.92 -3.65 12.17
CA MET A 97 -2.50 -3.56 12.50
C MET A 97 -2.18 -2.19 13.08
N LYS A 98 -1.34 -2.12 14.10
CA LYS A 98 -0.96 -0.87 14.77
C LYS A 98 0.53 -0.61 14.68
N ALA A 99 0.89 0.65 14.53
CA ALA A 99 2.25 1.15 14.63
C ALA A 99 2.27 2.46 15.39
N SER A 100 3.40 2.75 16.02
CA SER A 100 3.67 4.04 16.67
C SER A 100 5.06 4.53 16.28
N GLY A 101 5.29 5.84 16.30
CA GLY A 101 6.60 6.42 16.01
C GLY A 101 6.77 7.85 16.51
N GLU A 102 7.98 8.39 16.36
CA GLU A 102 8.35 9.75 16.80
C GLU A 102 7.91 10.83 15.80
N PHE A 103 6.61 10.92 15.56
CA PHE A 103 6.00 11.97 14.76
C PHE A 103 4.68 12.43 15.39
N VAL A 104 4.13 13.51 14.85
CA VAL A 104 2.77 13.95 15.18
C VAL A 104 1.98 13.96 13.87
N ALA A 105 0.87 13.24 13.86
CA ALA A 105 -0.04 13.15 12.74
C ALA A 105 -0.54 14.55 12.36
N ALA A 106 -0.42 14.89 11.07
CA ALA A 106 -0.71 16.22 10.56
C ALA A 106 -1.28 16.14 9.14
N LYS A 107 -2.03 17.16 8.75
CA LYS A 107 -2.55 17.28 7.38
C LYS A 107 -1.43 17.23 6.35
N GLY A 108 -1.70 16.58 5.23
CA GLY A 108 -0.73 16.38 4.15
C GLY A 108 0.27 15.26 4.41
N MET A 109 0.21 14.58 5.55
CA MET A 109 1.05 13.40 5.79
C MET A 109 0.72 12.28 4.80
N LYS A 110 1.75 11.52 4.43
CA LYS A 110 1.65 10.33 3.59
C LYS A 110 2.27 9.17 4.33
N VAL A 111 1.67 7.99 4.21
CA VAL A 111 2.24 6.75 4.75
C VAL A 111 2.30 5.74 3.63
N ILE A 112 3.49 5.22 3.33
CA ILE A 112 3.65 4.09 2.42
C ILE A 112 3.69 2.84 3.28
N VAL A 113 2.71 1.96 3.15
CA VAL A 113 2.62 0.72 3.91
C VAL A 113 2.89 -0.45 3.00
N LYS A 114 3.71 -1.40 3.45
CA LYS A 114 3.94 -2.69 2.81
C LYS A 114 3.53 -3.80 3.77
N THR A 115 2.51 -4.58 3.43
CA THR A 115 2.11 -5.76 4.19
C THR A 115 2.87 -7.00 3.70
N ASN A 116 3.05 -7.95 4.60
CA ASN A 116 3.61 -9.26 4.31
C ASN A 116 2.73 -10.35 4.93
N GLY A 117 2.16 -11.21 4.08
CA GLY A 117 1.36 -12.37 4.52
C GLY A 117 -0.02 -12.06 5.12
N VAL A 118 -0.50 -10.82 5.07
CA VAL A 118 -1.85 -10.44 5.57
C VAL A 118 -2.91 -11.03 4.65
N GLY A 119 -3.78 -11.88 5.19
CA GLY A 119 -4.70 -12.69 4.37
C GLY A 119 -3.97 -13.60 3.36
N GLY A 120 -2.72 -14.01 3.68
CA GLY A 120 -1.87 -14.82 2.80
C GLY A 120 -1.30 -14.06 1.59
N LYS A 121 -1.41 -12.72 1.56
CA LYS A 121 -0.95 -11.87 0.45
C LYS A 121 -0.04 -10.75 0.96
N SER A 122 0.78 -10.21 0.07
CA SER A 122 1.70 -9.12 0.37
C SER A 122 1.52 -8.01 -0.65
N PHE A 123 1.23 -6.80 -0.18
CA PHE A 123 0.97 -5.65 -1.04
C PHE A 123 1.70 -4.40 -0.54
N GLN A 124 1.73 -3.36 -1.37
CA GLN A 124 2.18 -2.04 -0.97
C GLN A 124 1.21 -0.98 -1.48
N ALA A 125 0.90 0.00 -0.64
CA ALA A 125 0.07 1.13 -1.02
C ALA A 125 0.55 2.42 -0.33
N ARG A 126 0.19 3.56 -0.92
CA ARG A 126 0.42 4.89 -0.34
C ARG A 126 -0.90 5.47 0.14
N LEU A 127 -0.96 5.82 1.42
CA LEU A 127 -2.14 6.31 2.11
C LEU A 127 -1.94 7.78 2.54
N THR A 128 -3.02 8.54 2.59
CA THR A 128 -3.05 9.95 3.04
C THR A 128 -4.09 10.05 4.15
N PRO A 129 -3.77 9.63 5.39
CA PRO A 129 -4.75 9.47 6.46
C PRO A 129 -5.34 10.81 6.94
N MET A 130 -4.67 11.92 6.64
CA MET A 130 -5.10 13.27 7.03
C MET A 130 -4.87 14.21 5.85
N LYS A 131 -5.92 14.49 5.06
CA LYS A 131 -5.84 15.43 3.94
C LYS A 131 -6.37 16.81 4.33
#